data_AF-A0A915CMY9-F1
#
_entry.id   AF-A0A915CMY9-F1
#
_cell.length_a   1.000
_cell.length_b   1.000
_cell.length_c   1.000
_cell.angle_alpha   90.00
_cell.angle_beta   90.00
_cell.angle_gamma   90.00
#
_symmetry.space_group_name_H-M   'P 1'
#
loop_
_entity.id
_entity.type
_entity.pdbx_description
1 polymer ?
#
loop_
_entity_poly.entity_id
_entity_poly.type
_entity_poly.pdbx_seq_one_letter_code
_entity_poly.pdbx_strand_id
1 'polypeptide(L)'
;MLMIVNLGLPWKKIEDKNKVMDMKQACLNEKKDLIAPKLLCREKFLLMISYITTLDYHNGVDYSYLYKMLKQAALQCKVDMDAPYEWEKKASKSDS
;
A
#
# COMPACT_ATOMS: atom_id res chain seq x y z
N MET A 1 -5.54 15.26 1.65
CA MET A 1 -5.77 14.40 0.46
C MET A 1 -5.59 12.97 0.91
N LEU A 2 -6.65 12.16 0.97
CA LEU A 2 -6.61 10.84 1.62
C LEU A 2 -5.58 9.93 0.94
N MET A 3 -4.63 9.44 1.74
CA MET A 3 -3.55 8.53 1.34
C MET A 3 -4.03 7.07 1.30
N ILE A 4 -5.27 6.81 0.89
CA ILE A 4 -5.74 5.48 0.53
C ILE A 4 -5.90 5.54 -0.98
N VAL A 5 -4.94 4.97 -1.71
CA VAL A 5 -4.86 4.82 -3.18
C VAL A 5 -6.14 5.30 -3.88
N ASN A 6 -6.17 6.57 -4.28
CA ASN A 6 -7.38 7.30 -4.75
C ASN A 6 -8.07 6.70 -6.00
N LEU A 7 -7.63 5.55 -6.49
CA LEU A 7 -8.19 4.82 -7.62
C LEU A 7 -8.93 3.53 -7.22
N GLY A 8 -8.84 3.11 -5.96
CA GLY A 8 -9.36 1.80 -5.52
C GLY A 8 -8.55 0.64 -6.09
N LEU A 9 -8.83 -0.57 -5.60
CA LEU A 9 -8.19 -1.78 -6.10
C LEU A 9 -8.77 -2.18 -7.48
N PRO A 10 -7.98 -2.83 -8.36
CA PRO A 10 -8.45 -3.25 -9.69
C PRO A 10 -9.69 -4.16 -9.65
N TRP A 11 -9.84 -4.94 -8.57
CA TRP A 11 -10.97 -5.84 -8.35
C TRP A 11 -12.11 -5.22 -7.51
N LYS A 12 -12.13 -3.89 -7.30
CA LYS A 12 -13.14 -3.21 -6.46
C LYS A 12 -14.59 -3.51 -6.85
N LYS A 13 -14.86 -3.74 -8.14
CA LYS A 13 -16.21 -3.99 -8.69
C LYS A 13 -16.48 -5.47 -9.02
N ILE A 14 -15.57 -6.38 -8.66
CA ILE A 14 -15.72 -7.81 -8.96
C ILE A 14 -16.31 -8.50 -7.74
N GLU A 15 -17.49 -9.09 -7.89
CA GLU A 15 -18.18 -9.82 -6.81
C GLU A 15 -17.78 -11.30 -6.76
N ASP A 16 -17.47 -11.89 -7.93
CA ASP A 16 -17.08 -13.29 -8.02
C ASP A 16 -15.70 -13.54 -7.41
N LYS A 17 -15.65 -14.45 -6.44
CA LYS A 17 -14.44 -14.80 -5.69
C LYS A 17 -13.29 -15.28 -6.58
N ASN A 18 -13.58 -16.11 -7.57
CA ASN A 18 -12.55 -16.70 -8.43
C ASN A 18 -11.96 -15.63 -9.35
N LYS A 19 -12.81 -14.78 -9.93
CA LYS A 19 -12.35 -13.62 -10.72
C LYS A 19 -11.52 -12.64 -9.90
N VAL A 20 -11.85 -12.43 -8.62
CA VAL A 20 -11.03 -11.63 -7.71
C VAL A 20 -9.66 -12.28 -7.49
N MET A 21 -9.61 -13.60 -7.31
CA MET A 21 -8.37 -14.36 -7.15
C MET A 21 -7.49 -14.24 -8.39
N ASP A 22 -8.05 -14.49 -9.57
CA ASP A 22 -7.33 -14.41 -10.85
C ASP A 22 -6.77 -13.00 -11.06
N MET A 23 -7.56 -11.96 -10.76
CA MET A 23 -7.11 -10.57 -10.88
C MET A 23 -5.97 -10.25 -9.91
N LYS A 24 -6.03 -10.74 -8.66
CA LYS A 24 -4.95 -10.58 -7.68
C LYS A 24 -3.67 -11.24 -8.18
N GLN A 25 -3.76 -12.46 -8.70
CA GLN A 25 -2.59 -13.20 -9.18
C GLN A 25 -1.98 -12.56 -10.43
N ALA A 26 -2.82 -12.12 -11.37
CA ALA A 26 -2.38 -11.35 -12.54
C ALA A 26 -1.68 -10.05 -12.12
N CYS A 27 -2.19 -9.34 -11.12
CA CYS A 27 -1.57 -8.11 -10.61
C CYS A 27 -0.24 -8.36 -9.91
N LEU A 28 -0.05 -9.51 -9.25
CA LEU A 28 1.21 -9.86 -8.59
C LEU A 28 2.28 -10.34 -9.59
N ASN A 29 1.89 -10.99 -10.68
CA ASN A 29 2.83 -11.59 -11.63
C ASN A 29 3.13 -10.68 -12.82
N GLU A 30 2.09 -10.24 -13.53
CA GLU A 30 2.20 -9.64 -14.87
C GLU A 30 1.83 -8.15 -14.88
N LYS A 31 0.91 -7.76 -13.99
CA LYS A 31 0.24 -6.45 -14.00
C LYS A 31 0.50 -5.66 -12.73
N LYS A 32 1.75 -5.68 -12.25
CA LYS A 32 2.19 -4.97 -11.03
C LYS A 32 1.89 -3.46 -11.09
N ASP A 33 1.86 -2.89 -12.28
CA ASP A 33 1.48 -1.49 -12.55
C ASP A 33 0.05 -1.16 -12.10
N LEU A 34 -0.86 -2.14 -12.06
CA LEU A 34 -2.27 -1.91 -11.71
C LEU A 34 -2.52 -1.72 -10.22
N ILE A 35 -1.65 -2.24 -9.34
CA ILE A 35 -1.84 -2.18 -7.88
C ILE A 35 -1.51 -0.79 -7.34
N ALA A 36 -0.61 -0.06 -8.00
CA ALA A 36 -0.10 1.23 -7.51
C ALA A 36 0.23 2.22 -8.64
N PRO A 37 -0.69 2.52 -9.58
CA PRO A 37 -0.39 3.28 -10.79
C PRO A 37 -0.01 4.75 -10.55
N LYS A 38 -0.39 5.33 -9.40
CA LYS A 38 -0.10 6.73 -9.04
C LYS A 38 0.66 6.88 -7.71
N LEU A 39 1.33 5.81 -7.26
CA LEU A 39 2.10 5.89 -6.03
C LEU A 39 3.47 6.52 -6.31
N LEU A 40 3.78 7.62 -5.61
CA LEU A 40 5.05 8.34 -5.79
C LEU A 40 6.28 7.45 -5.54
N CYS A 41 6.22 6.62 -4.50
CA CYS A 41 7.31 5.73 -4.10
C CYS A 41 7.02 4.26 -4.55
N ARG A 42 6.56 4.09 -5.81
CA ARG A 42 6.08 2.81 -6.36
C ARG A 42 7.11 1.68 -6.29
N GLU A 43 8.36 1.94 -6.64
CA GLU A 43 9.40 0.90 -6.67
C GLU A 43 9.61 0.23 -5.31
N LYS A 44 9.74 1.04 -4.25
CA LYS A 44 9.85 0.55 -2.87
C LYS A 44 8.60 -0.24 -2.46
N PHE A 45 7.42 0.21 -2.86
CA PHE A 45 6.18 -0.51 -2.60
C PHE A 45 6.15 -1.88 -3.28
N LEU A 46 6.53 -1.96 -4.56
CA LEU A 46 6.59 -3.23 -5.29
C LEU A 46 7.64 -4.18 -4.71
N LEU A 47 8.74 -3.66 -4.20
CA LEU A 47 9.77 -4.47 -3.53
C LEU A 47 9.21 -5.07 -2.22
N MET A 48 8.49 -4.29 -1.42
CA MET A 48 7.79 -4.80 -0.23
C MET A 48 6.76 -5.87 -0.57
N ILE A 49 5.96 -5.66 -1.63
CA ILE A 49 4.99 -6.66 -2.11
C ILE A 49 5.71 -7.93 -2.56
N SER A 50 6.82 -7.80 -3.29
CA SER A 50 7.63 -8.93 -3.73
C SER A 50 8.16 -9.71 -2.53
N TYR A 51 8.70 -9.01 -1.52
CA TYR A 51 9.15 -9.63 -0.28
C TYR A 51 8.03 -10.44 0.40
N ILE A 52 6.86 -9.82 0.61
CA ILE A 52 5.71 -10.50 1.23
C ILE A 52 5.28 -11.73 0.42
N THR A 53 5.35 -11.66 -0.91
CA THR A 53 4.97 -12.78 -1.79
C THR A 53 5.95 -13.95 -1.71
N THR A 54 7.20 -13.74 -1.25
CA THR A 54 8.17 -14.82 -1.04
C THR A 54 8.02 -15.55 0.29
N LEU A 55 7.14 -15.07 1.18
CA LEU A 55 6.96 -15.67 2.50
C LEU A 55 5.96 -16.83 2.43
N ASP A 56 6.36 -17.96 3.00
CA ASP A 56 5.48 -19.08 3.30
C ASP A 56 4.82 -18.91 4.67
N TYR A 57 3.79 -19.71 4.94
CA TYR A 57 3.03 -19.65 6.19
C TYR A 57 3.89 -19.81 7.46
N HIS A 58 4.98 -20.58 7.37
CA HIS A 58 5.89 -20.83 8.49
C HIS A 58 6.99 -19.78 8.63
N ASN A 59 7.15 -18.88 7.65
CA ASN A 59 8.22 -17.91 7.65
C ASN A 59 7.82 -16.70 8.50
N GLY A 60 8.69 -16.34 9.44
CA GLY A 60 8.54 -15.09 10.19
C GLY A 60 8.67 -13.88 9.27
N VAL A 61 7.77 -12.90 9.42
CA VAL A 61 7.87 -11.63 8.70
C VAL A 61 8.94 -10.77 9.35
N ASP A 62 9.89 -10.28 8.55
CA ASP A 62 10.88 -9.28 8.97
C ASP A 62 10.25 -7.88 8.95
N TYR A 63 9.60 -7.55 10.05
CA TYR A 63 9.01 -6.23 10.25
C TYR A 63 10.07 -5.13 10.28
N SER A 64 11.27 -5.41 10.78
CA SER A 64 12.37 -4.42 10.85
C SER A 64 12.76 -3.95 9.45
N TYR A 65 12.85 -4.89 8.51
CA TYR A 65 13.07 -4.61 7.10
C TYR A 65 11.95 -3.76 6.50
N LEU A 66 10.69 -4.15 6.70
CA LEU A 66 9.52 -3.39 6.20
C LEU A 66 9.48 -1.97 6.76
N TYR A 67 9.74 -1.78 8.04
CA TYR A 67 9.80 -0.44 8.66
C TYR A 67 10.93 0.41 8.07
N LYS A 68 12.11 -0.16 7.84
CA LYS A 68 13.22 0.55 7.21
C LYS A 68 12.86 0.99 5.78
N MET A 69 12.22 0.11 5.02
CA MET A 69 11.72 0.41 3.68
C MET A 69 10.69 1.55 3.68
N LEU A 70 9.74 1.50 4.61
CA LEU A 70 8.70 2.52 4.74
C LEU A 70 9.30 3.88 5.11
N LYS A 71 10.23 3.93 6.08
CA LYS A 71 10.95 5.16 6.45
C LYS A 71 11.68 5.79 5.27
N GLN A 72 12.34 4.97 4.46
CA GLN A 72 13.01 5.46 3.25
C GLN A 72 12.02 5.98 2.21
N ALA A 73 10.86 5.33 2.05
CA ALA A 73 9.80 5.80 1.16
C ALA A 73 9.22 7.13 1.64
N ALA A 74 8.96 7.28 2.95
CA ALA A 74 8.48 8.52 3.53
C ALA A 74 9.47 9.69 3.30
N LEU A 75 10.77 9.46 3.52
CA LEU A 75 11.82 10.45 3.26
C LEU A 75 11.86 10.87 1.79
N GLN A 76 11.82 9.91 0.86
CA GLN A 76 11.82 10.17 -0.58
C GLN A 76 10.57 10.96 -1.02
N CYS A 77 9.41 10.61 -0.46
CA CYS A 77 8.14 11.25 -0.74
C CYS A 77 7.96 12.57 0.07
N LYS A 78 8.94 12.99 0.88
CA LYS A 78 8.91 14.17 1.77
C LYS A 78 7.69 14.20 2.70
N VAL A 79 7.32 13.03 3.21
CA VAL A 79 6.20 12.86 4.13
C VAL A 79 6.75 12.76 5.54
N ASP A 80 6.21 13.59 6.43
CA ASP A 80 6.43 13.46 7.86
C ASP A 80 5.55 12.33 8.40
N MET A 81 6.18 11.32 9.01
CA MET A 81 5.47 10.17 9.58
C MET A 81 4.88 10.46 10.96
N ASP A 82 5.38 11.49 11.64
CA ASP A 82 4.91 11.89 12.98
C ASP A 82 3.81 12.96 12.88
N ALA A 83 3.49 13.40 11.66
CA ALA A 83 2.42 14.34 11.40
C ALA A 83 1.05 13.72 11.78
N PRO A 84 0.13 14.53 12.32
CA PRO A 84 -1.20 14.07 12.68
C PRO A 84 -1.96 13.55 11.45
N TYR A 85 -2.78 12.53 11.67
CA TYR A 85 -3.58 11.92 10.64
C TYR A 85 -4.66 12.89 10.11
N GLU A 86 -5.12 12.65 8.89
CA GLU A 86 -6.12 13.51 8.24
C GLU A 86 -7.45 13.59 9.01
N TRP A 87 -7.82 12.54 9.77
CA TRP A 87 -9.02 12.54 10.60
C TRP A 87 -8.83 13.29 11.94
N GLU A 88 -7.62 13.29 12.50
CA GLU A 88 -7.31 14.05 13.73
C GLU A 88 -7.38 15.55 13.48
N LYS A 89 -6.95 16.01 12.30
CA LYS A 89 -7.08 17.41 11.86
C LYS A 89 -8.53 17.88 11.66
N LYS A 90 -9.48 16.95 11.48
CA LYS A 90 -10.90 17.28 11.30
C LYS A 90 -11.61 17.40 12.63
N ALA A 91 -11.25 16.56 13.61
CA ALA A 91 -11.81 16.60 14.96
C ALA A 91 -11.49 17.90 15.70
N SER A 92 -10.33 18.54 15.43
CA SER A 92 -9.96 19.82 16.05
C SER A 92 -10.64 21.05 15.45
N LYS A 93 -11.41 20.91 14.35
CA LYS A 93 -12.07 22.02 13.65
C LYS A 93 -13.58 22.10 13.89
N SER A 94 -14.16 21.18 14.67
CA SER A 94 -15.60 21.19 15.00
C SER A 94 -15.94 21.96 16.26
N ASP A 95 -14.94 22.47 16.99
CA ASP A 95 -15.11 23.18 18.27
C ASP A 95 -14.83 24.70 18.15
N SER A 96 -15.07 25.31 16.98
CA SER A 96 -14.96 26.76 16.76
C SER A 96 -16.06 27.28 15.84
#